data_AF-A0A2V9K0J7-F1
#
_entry.id   AF-A0A2V9K0J7-F1
#
_cell.length_a   1.000
_cell.length_b   1.000
_cell.length_c   1.000
_cell.angle_alpha   90.00
_cell.angle_beta   90.00
_cell.angle_gamma   90.00
#
_symmetry.space_group_name_H-M   'P 1'
#
loop_
_entity.id
_entity.type
_entity.pdbx_description
1 polymer ?
#
loop_
_entity_poly.entity_id
_entity_poly.type
_entity_poly.pdbx_seq_one_letter_code
_entity_poly.pdbx_strand_id
1 'polypeptide(L)'
;MGVSLFDPYFRIIVTKPDNVPIVSLIFLVGFFTWLALHQGFENDRRIAEGKLPAEKDTSNDKVWVWPDLVYTELISMVIFGAVLIVWSVYLKAPLEEPANPTMAPNPSKAPWYFLGLQEMLVYYDPWIAGVLLPGLIIIGLMATPFLDINPKANGYSTFKDRKYEITVFLFGFVILWILLIILGTFLRGPNWNFFGPYKYWDVQTTST
;
A
#
# COMPACT_ATOMS: atom_id res chain seq x y z
N MET A 1 1.03 -14.62 7.00
CA MET A 1 -0.40 -14.88 6.72
C MET A 1 -0.75 -16.37 6.87
N GLY A 2 -0.03 -17.32 6.25
CA GLY A 2 -0.43 -18.75 6.24
C GLY A 2 -0.67 -19.42 7.60
N VAL A 3 0.28 -19.36 8.53
CA VAL A 3 0.13 -20.03 9.86
C VAL A 3 -0.83 -19.27 10.79
N SER A 4 -0.89 -17.94 10.67
CA SER A 4 -1.75 -17.09 11.52
C SER A 4 -3.25 -17.24 11.20
N LEU A 5 -3.63 -17.69 10.00
CA LEU A 5 -5.04 -17.91 9.63
C LEU A 5 -5.70 -19.11 10.33
N PHE A 6 -4.90 -19.99 10.95
CA PHE A 6 -5.41 -21.06 11.80
C PHE A 6 -5.91 -20.55 13.16
N ASP A 7 -5.52 -19.34 13.55
CA ASP A 7 -6.09 -18.68 14.71
C ASP A 7 -7.46 -18.06 14.37
N PRO A 8 -8.55 -18.45 15.07
CA PRO A 8 -9.89 -18.00 14.76
C PRO A 8 -10.06 -16.49 14.95
N TYR A 9 -9.32 -15.86 15.85
CA TYR A 9 -9.43 -14.43 16.14
C TYR A 9 -8.75 -13.58 15.07
N PHE A 10 -7.54 -13.98 14.67
CA PHE A 10 -6.83 -13.36 13.55
C PHE A 10 -7.64 -13.46 12.26
N ARG A 11 -8.27 -14.63 12.02
CA ARG A 11 -9.12 -14.84 10.83
C ARG A 11 -10.29 -13.87 10.79
N ILE A 12 -11.02 -13.68 11.89
CA ILE A 12 -12.19 -12.77 11.93
C ILE A 12 -11.77 -11.34 11.56
N ILE A 13 -10.67 -10.85 12.12
CA ILE A 13 -10.18 -9.49 11.85
C ILE A 13 -9.77 -9.37 10.37
N VAL A 14 -9.00 -10.32 9.85
CA VAL A 14 -8.47 -10.27 8.47
C VAL A 14 -9.58 -10.41 7.42
N THR A 15 -10.62 -11.20 7.69
CA THR A 15 -11.72 -11.41 6.75
C THR A 15 -12.82 -10.35 6.80
N LYS A 16 -12.72 -9.35 7.69
CA LYS A 16 -13.68 -8.23 7.70
C LYS A 16 -13.67 -7.54 6.32
N PRO A 17 -14.83 -7.27 5.69
CA PRO A 17 -14.88 -6.64 4.36
C PRO A 17 -14.01 -5.37 4.24
N ASP A 18 -13.98 -4.53 5.28
CA ASP A 18 -13.18 -3.30 5.34
C ASP A 18 -11.66 -3.54 5.29
N ASN A 19 -11.22 -4.72 5.74
CA ASN A 19 -9.81 -5.08 5.84
C ASN A 19 -9.29 -5.80 4.59
N VAL A 20 -10.18 -6.29 3.72
CA VAL A 20 -9.79 -6.98 2.47
C VAL A 20 -8.91 -6.09 1.56
N PRO A 21 -9.21 -4.79 1.34
CA PRO A 21 -8.32 -3.93 0.57
C PRO A 21 -6.91 -3.82 1.16
N ILE A 22 -6.79 -3.83 2.48
CA ILE A 22 -5.50 -3.70 3.19
C ILE A 22 -4.70 -5.00 3.06
N VAL A 23 -5.38 -6.15 3.16
CA VAL A 23 -4.78 -7.45 2.87
C VAL A 23 -4.24 -7.50 1.45
N SER A 24 -5.03 -7.10 0.45
CA SER A 24 -4.60 -7.01 -0.94
C SER A 24 -3.41 -6.07 -1.09
N LEU A 25 -3.44 -4.90 -0.44
CA LEU A 25 -2.35 -3.94 -0.44
C LEU A 25 -1.04 -4.55 0.10
N ILE A 26 -1.06 -5.32 1.18
CA ILE A 26 0.14 -6.00 1.71
C ILE A 26 0.73 -6.95 0.67
N PHE A 27 -0.10 -7.76 0.00
CA PHE A 27 0.36 -8.67 -1.04
C PHE A 27 0.91 -7.93 -2.26
N LEU A 28 0.21 -6.88 -2.71
CA LEU A 28 0.63 -6.08 -3.87
C LEU A 28 1.95 -5.34 -3.57
N VAL A 29 2.07 -4.68 -2.42
CA VAL A 29 3.30 -3.99 -2.02
C VAL A 29 4.46 -4.96 -1.92
N GLY A 30 4.26 -6.12 -1.29
CA GLY A 30 5.29 -7.16 -1.20
C GLY A 30 5.71 -7.66 -2.58
N PHE A 31 4.75 -7.99 -3.44
CA PHE A 31 5.00 -8.47 -4.79
C PHE A 31 5.72 -7.44 -5.67
N PHE A 32 5.22 -6.20 -5.75
CA PHE A 32 5.81 -5.17 -6.59
C PHE A 32 7.17 -4.69 -6.08
N THR A 33 7.36 -4.64 -4.76
CA THR A 33 8.67 -4.33 -4.18
C THR A 33 9.68 -5.44 -4.50
N TRP A 34 9.28 -6.70 -4.35
CA TRP A 34 10.10 -7.84 -4.77
C TRP A 34 10.40 -7.79 -6.26
N LEU A 35 9.40 -7.56 -7.12
CA LEU A 35 9.56 -7.50 -8.57
C LEU A 35 10.53 -6.40 -8.98
N ALA A 36 10.38 -5.19 -8.44
CA ALA A 36 11.24 -4.05 -8.75
C ALA A 36 12.69 -4.31 -8.29
N LEU A 37 12.89 -4.85 -7.09
CA LEU A 37 14.23 -5.21 -6.62
C LEU A 37 14.83 -6.36 -7.43
N HIS A 38 14.03 -7.37 -7.78
CA HIS A 38 14.46 -8.50 -8.60
C HIS A 38 14.93 -8.03 -9.98
N GLN A 39 14.16 -7.17 -10.65
CA GLN A 39 14.58 -6.53 -11.90
C GLN A 39 15.84 -5.69 -11.72
N GLY A 40 15.94 -4.93 -10.62
CA GLY A 40 17.13 -4.13 -10.30
C GLY A 40 18.40 -4.97 -10.15
N PHE A 41 18.34 -6.07 -9.39
CA PHE A 41 19.48 -6.97 -9.21
C PHE A 41 19.84 -7.74 -10.49
N GLU A 42 18.84 -8.13 -11.28
CA GLU A 42 19.07 -8.79 -12.56
C GLU A 42 19.79 -7.86 -13.55
N ASN A 43 19.36 -6.61 -13.62
CA ASN A 43 20.02 -5.59 -14.43
C ASN A 43 21.44 -5.29 -13.93
N ASP A 44 21.65 -5.22 -12.62
CA ASP A 44 23.00 -5.05 -12.06
C ASP A 44 23.94 -6.20 -12.44
N ARG A 45 23.43 -7.44 -12.43
CA ARG A 45 24.17 -8.62 -12.89
C ARG A 45 24.50 -8.53 -14.38
N ARG A 46 23.52 -8.20 -15.22
CA ARG A 46 23.71 -8.02 -16.67
C ARG A 46 24.77 -6.96 -16.98
N ILE A 47 24.70 -5.81 -16.30
CA ILE A 47 25.67 -4.71 -16.47
C ILE A 47 27.08 -5.16 -16.04
N ALA A 48 27.19 -5.94 -14.96
CA ALA A 48 28.47 -6.49 -14.52
C ALA A 48 29.08 -7.49 -15.54
N GLU A 49 28.24 -8.19 -16.29
CA GLU A 49 28.63 -9.06 -17.41
C GLU A 49 28.91 -8.30 -18.72
N GLY A 50 28.78 -6.96 -18.73
CA GLY A 50 28.92 -6.13 -19.93
C GLY A 50 27.72 -6.18 -20.88
N LYS A 51 26.60 -6.76 -20.45
CA LYS A 51 25.34 -6.80 -21.21
C LYS A 51 24.50 -5.55 -20.95
N LEU A 52 23.55 -5.30 -21.85
CA LEU A 52 22.57 -4.22 -21.68
C LEU A 52 21.49 -4.63 -20.64
N PRO A 53 20.85 -3.65 -19.98
CA PRO A 53 19.66 -3.88 -19.17
C PRO A 53 18.56 -4.57 -19.98
N ALA A 54 17.75 -5.39 -19.32
CA ALA A 54 16.71 -6.19 -19.97
C ALA A 54 15.69 -5.34 -20.76
N GLU A 55 15.38 -4.15 -20.26
CA GLU A 55 14.44 -3.21 -20.85
C GLU A 55 14.94 -2.66 -22.20
N LYS A 56 16.26 -2.64 -22.43
CA LYS A 56 16.84 -2.21 -23.70
C LYS A 56 16.69 -3.26 -24.81
N ASP A 57 16.59 -4.54 -24.45
CA ASP A 57 16.41 -5.61 -25.43
C ASP A 57 15.07 -5.44 -26.18
N THR A 58 14.03 -5.02 -25.48
CA THR A 58 12.68 -4.80 -26.03
C THR A 58 12.39 -3.35 -26.42
N SER A 59 13.23 -2.38 -26.05
CA SER A 59 12.97 -0.95 -26.28
C SER A 59 12.83 -0.57 -27.76
N ASN A 60 13.40 -1.36 -28.67
CA ASN A 60 13.32 -1.10 -30.11
C ASN A 60 12.10 -1.75 -30.77
N ASP A 61 11.45 -2.70 -30.09
CA ASP A 61 10.27 -3.41 -30.60
C ASP A 61 9.03 -2.56 -30.36
N LYS A 62 8.75 -1.68 -31.32
CA LYS A 62 7.56 -0.82 -31.29
C LYS A 62 6.34 -1.58 -31.82
N VAL A 63 5.24 -1.49 -31.09
CA VAL A 63 3.92 -1.99 -31.51
C VAL A 63 3.06 -0.84 -32.02
N TRP A 64 2.05 -1.15 -32.84
CA TRP A 64 1.14 -0.13 -33.33
C TRP A 64 0.18 0.30 -32.23
N VAL A 65 -0.08 1.62 -32.12
CA VAL A 65 -1.06 2.14 -31.16
C VAL A 65 -2.45 1.54 -31.44
N TRP A 66 -2.83 1.55 -32.72
CA TRP A 66 -4.01 0.87 -33.22
C TRP A 66 -3.58 -0.20 -34.23
N PRO A 67 -4.01 -1.46 -34.09
CA PRO A 67 -4.98 -1.97 -33.11
C PRO A 67 -4.36 -2.48 -31.80
N ASP A 68 -3.04 -2.71 -31.75
CA ASP A 68 -2.41 -3.57 -30.74
C ASP A 68 -2.54 -3.03 -29.30
N LEU A 69 -2.16 -1.76 -29.08
CA LEU A 69 -2.23 -1.14 -27.76
C LEU A 69 -3.70 -0.95 -27.33
N VAL A 70 -4.52 -0.34 -28.18
CA VAL A 70 -5.92 -0.01 -27.84
C VAL A 70 -6.75 -1.25 -27.54
N TYR A 71 -6.58 -2.36 -28.27
CA TYR A 71 -7.28 -3.60 -27.94
C TYR A 71 -6.80 -4.23 -26.63
N THR A 72 -5.50 -4.20 -26.36
CA THR A 72 -4.94 -4.71 -25.10
C THR A 72 -5.46 -3.91 -23.90
N GLU A 73 -5.51 -2.57 -24.02
CA GLU A 73 -6.06 -1.68 -23.00
C GLU A 73 -7.57 -1.89 -22.82
N LEU A 74 -8.34 -2.03 -23.91
CA LEU A 74 -9.78 -2.30 -23.86
C LEU A 74 -10.07 -3.63 -23.15
N ILE A 75 -9.35 -4.70 -23.49
CA ILE A 75 -9.49 -6.00 -22.83
C ILE A 75 -9.16 -5.89 -21.34
N SER A 76 -8.06 -5.20 -21.00
CA SER A 76 -7.68 -4.97 -19.60
C SER A 76 -8.77 -4.22 -18.84
N MET A 77 -9.31 -3.14 -19.42
CA MET A 77 -10.39 -2.36 -18.83
C MET A 77 -11.66 -3.20 -18.58
N VAL A 78 -12.05 -4.04 -19.54
CA VAL A 78 -13.19 -4.95 -19.39
C VAL A 78 -12.94 -5.96 -18.27
N ILE A 79 -11.74 -6.56 -18.21
CA ILE A 79 -11.36 -7.52 -17.16
C ILE A 79 -11.37 -6.84 -15.78
N PHE A 80 -10.70 -5.71 -15.61
CA PHE A 80 -10.68 -4.98 -14.34
C PHE A 80 -12.07 -4.48 -13.94
N GLY A 81 -12.88 -4.00 -14.89
CA GLY A 81 -14.26 -3.61 -14.65
C GLY A 81 -15.11 -4.78 -14.14
N ALA A 82 -14.99 -5.95 -14.78
CA ALA A 82 -15.68 -7.16 -14.32
C ALA A 82 -15.23 -7.59 -12.92
N VAL A 83 -13.92 -7.54 -12.63
CA VAL A 83 -13.38 -7.84 -11.29
C VAL A 83 -13.95 -6.88 -10.24
N LEU A 84 -14.02 -5.57 -10.52
CA LEU A 84 -14.58 -4.59 -9.60
C LEU A 84 -16.09 -4.78 -9.37
N ILE A 85 -16.85 -5.16 -10.40
CA ILE A 85 -18.28 -5.48 -10.26
C ILE A 85 -18.46 -6.71 -9.36
N VAL A 86 -17.71 -7.78 -9.62
CA VAL A 86 -17.73 -9.00 -8.80
C VAL A 86 -17.38 -8.64 -7.35
N TRP A 87 -16.29 -7.89 -7.13
CA TRP A 87 -15.89 -7.43 -5.80
C TRP A 87 -17.01 -6.66 -5.09
N SER A 88 -17.65 -5.71 -5.78
CA SER A 88 -18.74 -4.88 -5.24
C SER A 88 -19.96 -5.72 -4.79
N VAL A 89 -20.27 -6.79 -5.52
CA VAL A 89 -21.41 -7.67 -5.18
C VAL A 89 -21.10 -8.57 -3.98
N TYR A 90 -19.89 -9.13 -3.90
CA TYR A 90 -19.52 -10.10 -2.85
C TYR A 90 -19.04 -9.44 -1.56
N LEU A 91 -18.35 -8.31 -1.63
CA LEU A 91 -17.84 -7.58 -0.47
C LEU A 91 -18.72 -6.36 -0.21
N LYS A 92 -19.87 -6.61 0.41
CA LYS A 92 -20.80 -5.55 0.81
C LYS A 92 -20.12 -4.66 1.85
N ALA A 93 -20.18 -3.36 1.62
CA ALA A 93 -19.79 -2.38 2.62
C ALA A 93 -20.68 -2.58 3.87
N PRO A 94 -20.09 -2.63 5.07
CA PRO A 94 -20.87 -2.62 6.30
C PRO A 94 -21.62 -1.28 6.36
N LEU A 95 -22.95 -1.37 6.38
CA LEU A 95 -23.79 -0.21 6.60
C LEU A 95 -23.88 0.01 8.11
N GLU A 96 -23.34 1.13 8.58
CA GLU A 96 -23.44 1.58 9.97
C GLU A 96 -24.84 2.16 10.25
N GLU A 97 -25.17 2.36 11.53
CA GLU A 97 -26.41 3.01 11.95
C GLU A 97 -26.50 4.47 11.41
N PRO A 98 -27.72 5.04 11.27
CA PRO A 98 -27.89 6.43 10.90
C PRO A 98 -27.06 7.36 11.80
N ALA A 99 -26.39 8.34 11.18
CA ALA A 99 -25.46 9.21 11.87
C ALA A 99 -26.13 9.93 13.05
N ASN A 100 -25.58 9.75 14.25
CA ASN A 100 -26.00 10.46 15.45
C ASN A 100 -24.91 11.47 15.88
N PRO A 101 -25.14 12.78 15.79
CA PRO A 101 -24.14 13.78 16.15
C PRO A 101 -23.79 13.79 17.66
N THR A 102 -24.62 13.17 18.51
CA THR A 102 -24.37 13.10 19.96
C THR A 102 -23.54 11.89 20.37
N MET A 103 -23.25 10.95 19.46
CA MET A 103 -22.52 9.71 19.75
C MET A 103 -21.54 9.37 18.63
N ALA A 104 -20.24 9.41 18.94
CA ALA A 104 -19.21 8.95 18.03
C ALA A 104 -19.09 7.41 18.11
N PRO A 105 -19.04 6.69 16.97
CA PRO A 105 -18.82 5.25 16.97
C PRO A 105 -17.43 4.90 17.52
N ASN A 106 -17.34 3.80 18.24
CA ASN A 106 -16.09 3.31 18.82
C ASN A 106 -15.86 1.85 18.40
N PRO A 107 -14.75 1.49 17.75
CA PRO A 107 -13.70 2.36 17.22
C PRO A 107 -14.12 3.00 15.88
N SER A 108 -13.91 4.32 15.74
CA SER A 108 -14.08 5.02 14.46
C SER A 108 -12.82 4.87 13.61
N LYS A 109 -12.74 3.82 12.78
CA LYS A 109 -11.64 3.65 11.80
C LYS A 109 -11.89 4.50 10.55
N ALA A 110 -10.87 5.23 10.11
CA ALA A 110 -10.89 6.00 8.87
C ALA A 110 -10.87 5.05 7.65
N PRO A 111 -11.19 5.56 6.44
CA PRO A 111 -10.94 4.81 5.22
C PRO A 111 -9.48 4.35 5.11
N TRP A 112 -9.24 3.19 4.52
CA TRP A 112 -7.93 2.52 4.48
C TRP A 112 -6.79 3.40 3.93
N TYR A 113 -7.08 4.31 2.99
CA TYR A 113 -6.10 5.24 2.42
C TYR A 113 -5.70 6.39 3.38
N PHE A 114 -6.48 6.63 4.44
CA PHE A 114 -6.16 7.57 5.52
C PHE A 114 -5.72 6.88 6.81
N LEU A 115 -5.70 5.55 6.87
CA LEU A 115 -5.44 4.83 8.11
C LEU A 115 -4.03 5.09 8.68
N GLY A 116 -3.03 5.26 7.80
CA GLY A 116 -1.68 5.64 8.22
C GLY A 116 -1.65 7.02 8.87
N LEU A 117 -2.41 7.98 8.33
CA LEU A 117 -2.57 9.31 8.91
C LEU A 117 -3.29 9.25 10.25
N GLN A 118 -4.35 8.46 10.33
CA GLN A 118 -5.08 8.25 11.58
C GLN A 118 -4.17 7.69 12.68
N GLU A 119 -3.28 6.76 12.34
CA GLU A 119 -2.33 6.21 13.31
C GLU A 119 -1.32 7.28 13.77
N MET A 120 -0.90 8.21 12.92
CA MET A 120 -0.04 9.32 13.33
C MET A 120 -0.73 10.27 14.34
N LEU A 121 -2.05 10.45 14.27
CA LEU A 121 -2.82 11.29 15.20
C LEU A 121 -2.79 10.78 16.65
N VAL A 122 -2.39 9.52 16.87
CA VAL A 122 -2.20 8.97 18.21
C VAL A 122 -0.93 9.53 18.87
N TYR A 123 0.09 9.82 18.06
CA TYR A 123 1.44 10.13 18.54
C TYR A 123 1.76 11.62 18.45
N TYR A 124 1.10 12.35 17.55
CA TYR A 124 1.38 13.75 17.27
C TYR A 124 0.12 14.60 17.39
N ASP A 125 0.33 15.89 17.65
CA ASP A 125 -0.73 16.89 17.58
C ASP A 125 -1.44 16.88 16.20
N PRO A 126 -2.76 17.10 16.13
CA PRO A 126 -3.52 17.07 14.88
C PRO A 126 -2.96 17.96 13.77
N TRP A 127 -2.35 19.10 14.10
CA TRP A 127 -1.73 19.97 13.10
C TRP A 127 -0.48 19.32 12.47
N ILE A 128 0.33 18.63 13.27
CA ILE A 128 1.55 17.96 12.78
C ILE A 128 1.18 16.75 11.92
N ALA A 129 0.35 15.85 12.45
CA ALA A 129 -0.02 14.61 11.77
C ALA A 129 -0.97 14.84 10.57
N GLY A 130 -1.87 15.81 10.68
CA GLY A 130 -2.88 16.08 9.66
C GLY A 130 -2.45 17.04 8.56
N VAL A 131 -1.56 18.00 8.85
CA VAL A 131 -1.21 19.09 7.92
C VAL A 131 0.28 19.10 7.60
N LEU A 132 1.14 19.24 8.61
CA LEU A 132 2.57 19.46 8.38
C LEU A 132 3.24 18.25 7.72
N LEU A 133 3.11 17.05 8.29
CA LEU A 133 3.78 15.85 7.77
C LEU A 133 3.26 15.43 6.39
N PRO A 134 1.93 15.35 6.13
CA PRO A 134 1.44 15.08 4.78
C PRO A 134 1.88 16.14 3.77
N GLY A 135 1.88 17.42 4.18
CA GLY A 135 2.37 18.51 3.34
C GLY A 135 3.84 18.36 2.96
N LEU A 136 4.69 18.02 3.92
CA LEU A 136 6.12 17.76 3.67
C LEU A 136 6.34 16.54 2.77
N ILE A 137 5.54 15.47 2.91
CA ILE A 137 5.62 14.30 2.03
C ILE A 137 5.30 14.71 0.59
N ILE A 138 4.21 15.45 0.37
CA ILE A 138 3.81 15.90 -0.97
C ILE A 138 4.86 16.83 -1.59
N ILE A 139 5.35 17.81 -0.82
CA ILE A 139 6.42 18.72 -1.28
C ILE A 139 7.70 17.94 -1.57
N GLY A 140 8.08 16.98 -0.74
CA GLY A 140 9.25 16.13 -0.95
C GLY A 140 9.14 15.29 -2.22
N LEU A 141 7.97 14.71 -2.50
CA LEU A 141 7.72 13.97 -3.74
C LEU A 141 7.78 14.89 -4.97
N MET A 142 7.20 16.10 -4.89
CA MET A 142 7.33 17.09 -5.97
C MET A 142 8.76 17.60 -6.16
N ALA A 143 9.56 17.62 -5.09
CA ALA A 143 10.96 18.02 -5.12
C ALA A 143 11.89 16.93 -5.68
N THR A 144 11.43 15.68 -5.77
CA THR A 144 12.23 14.52 -6.23
C THR A 144 12.97 14.77 -7.55
N PRO A 145 12.35 15.27 -8.65
CA PRO A 145 13.07 15.53 -9.91
C PRO A 145 14.16 16.62 -9.80
N PHE A 146 14.11 17.47 -8.77
CA PHE A 146 15.10 18.53 -8.57
C PHE A 146 16.22 18.12 -7.61
N LEU A 147 15.93 17.19 -6.69
CA LEU A 147 16.89 16.65 -5.73
C LEU A 147 17.70 15.50 -6.33
N ASP A 148 17.05 14.65 -7.14
CA ASP A 148 17.68 13.52 -7.81
C ASP A 148 18.03 13.87 -9.26
N ILE A 149 19.22 14.46 -9.43
CA ILE A 149 19.80 14.80 -10.73
C ILE A 149 20.67 13.68 -11.31
N ASN A 150 20.61 12.46 -10.75
CA ASN A 150 21.46 11.35 -11.19
C ASN A 150 21.05 10.87 -12.60
N PRO A 151 21.92 10.98 -13.62
CA PRO A 151 21.57 10.58 -14.99
C PRO A 151 21.57 9.06 -15.20
N LYS A 152 22.10 8.29 -14.24
CA LYS A 152 22.13 6.83 -14.31
C LYS A 152 20.76 6.24 -13.98
N ALA A 153 20.53 5.00 -14.41
CA ALA A 153 19.26 4.28 -14.24
C ALA A 153 18.04 4.94 -14.90
N ASN A 154 18.25 5.75 -15.95
CA ASN A 154 17.13 6.34 -16.67
C ASN A 154 16.48 5.29 -17.59
N GLY A 155 15.25 4.89 -17.28
CA GLY A 155 14.46 3.94 -18.07
C GLY A 155 14.72 2.46 -17.79
N TYR A 156 15.43 2.11 -16.71
CA TYR A 156 15.59 0.72 -16.26
C TYR A 156 15.80 0.64 -14.75
N SER A 157 15.42 -0.48 -14.14
CA SER A 157 15.61 -0.69 -12.69
C SER A 157 17.06 -1.07 -12.40
N THR A 158 17.71 -0.47 -11.40
CA THR A 158 19.03 -0.89 -10.87
C THR A 158 19.11 -0.59 -9.38
N PHE A 159 19.68 -1.51 -8.60
CA PHE A 159 19.87 -1.30 -7.17
C PHE A 159 21.21 -0.64 -6.87
N LYS A 160 22.29 -1.04 -7.57
CA LYS A 160 23.66 -0.60 -7.27
C LYS A 160 23.88 0.89 -7.50
N ASP A 161 23.38 1.43 -8.61
CA ASP A 161 23.57 2.84 -8.98
C ASP A 161 22.61 3.79 -8.24
N ARG A 162 21.55 3.28 -7.60
CA ARG A 162 20.52 4.05 -6.88
C ARG A 162 20.19 3.53 -5.47
N LYS A 163 21.19 2.92 -4.82
CA LYS A 163 20.99 2.23 -3.53
C LYS A 163 20.46 3.16 -2.43
N TYR A 164 20.88 4.42 -2.43
CA TYR A 164 20.49 5.35 -1.36
C TYR A 164 19.07 5.85 -1.57
N GLU A 165 18.75 6.25 -2.80
CA GLU A 165 17.45 6.71 -3.26
C GLU A 165 16.38 5.64 -3.02
N ILE A 166 16.66 4.40 -3.42
CA ILE A 166 15.76 3.27 -3.21
C ILE A 166 15.60 2.98 -1.71
N THR A 167 16.68 3.00 -0.92
CA THR A 167 16.60 2.72 0.53
C THR A 167 15.79 3.78 1.26
N VAL A 168 16.03 5.07 0.99
CA VAL A 168 15.28 6.17 1.59
C VAL A 168 13.81 6.10 1.20
N PHE A 169 13.51 5.84 -0.08
CA PHE A 169 12.14 5.66 -0.54
C PHE A 169 11.45 4.48 0.14
N LEU A 170 12.07 3.30 0.18
CA LEU A 170 11.50 2.12 0.83
C LEU A 170 11.34 2.30 2.33
N PHE A 171 12.27 3.00 2.99
CA PHE A 171 12.12 3.35 4.40
C PHE A 171 10.90 4.25 4.61
N GLY A 172 10.77 5.34 3.85
CA GLY A 172 9.62 6.24 3.95
C GLY A 172 8.29 5.56 3.60
N PHE A 173 8.27 4.79 2.52
CA PHE A 173 7.05 4.15 2.04
C PHE A 173 6.69 2.92 2.87
N VAL A 174 7.56 1.91 2.96
CA VAL A 174 7.22 0.64 3.61
C VAL A 174 7.22 0.77 5.14
N ILE A 175 8.26 1.39 5.70
CA ILE A 175 8.43 1.43 7.16
C ILE A 175 7.63 2.57 7.78
N LEU A 176 7.68 3.78 7.22
CA LEU A 176 6.98 4.91 7.82
C LEU A 176 5.50 5.01 7.41
N TRP A 177 5.08 4.47 6.27
CA TRP A 177 3.70 4.59 5.81
C TRP A 177 2.90 3.28 5.88
N ILE A 178 3.35 2.23 5.17
CA ILE A 178 2.63 0.96 5.11
C ILE A 178 2.54 0.29 6.49
N LEU A 179 3.59 0.36 7.31
CA LEU A 179 3.55 -0.15 8.67
C LEU A 179 2.45 0.52 9.50
N LEU A 180 2.30 1.85 9.43
CA LEU A 180 1.25 2.56 10.17
C LEU A 180 -0.15 2.11 9.76
N ILE A 181 -0.37 1.86 8.46
CA ILE A 181 -1.63 1.29 7.98
C ILE A 181 -1.86 -0.09 8.59
N ILE A 182 -0.85 -0.96 8.62
CA ILE A 182 -0.94 -2.31 9.21
C ILE A 182 -1.26 -2.22 10.70
N LEU A 183 -0.57 -1.35 11.45
CA LEU A 183 -0.80 -1.14 12.88
C LEU A 183 -2.22 -0.65 13.15
N GLY A 184 -2.66 0.40 12.44
CA GLY A 184 -4.01 0.96 12.55
C GLY A 184 -5.11 -0.04 12.18
N THR A 185 -4.84 -0.94 11.25
CA THR A 185 -5.81 -1.94 10.78
C THR A 185 -5.96 -3.07 11.78
N PHE A 186 -4.84 -3.74 12.12
CA PHE A 186 -4.86 -5.05 12.77
C PHE A 186 -4.62 -4.98 14.28
N LEU A 187 -3.94 -3.94 14.77
CA LEU A 187 -3.52 -3.85 16.17
C LEU A 187 -4.29 -2.80 16.97
N ARG A 188 -5.19 -2.03 16.34
CA ARG A 188 -6.06 -1.05 17.02
C ARG A 188 -7.47 -1.61 17.25
N GLY A 189 -7.86 -1.58 18.53
CA GLY A 189 -9.16 -2.02 19.05
C GLY A 189 -9.99 -0.91 19.70
N PRO A 190 -10.89 -1.22 20.66
CA PRO A 190 -11.80 -0.25 21.23
C PRO A 190 -11.02 0.84 21.98
N ASN A 191 -11.53 2.08 21.91
CA ASN A 191 -10.85 3.27 22.41
C ASN A 191 -9.47 3.51 21.78
N TRP A 192 -9.24 2.98 20.58
CA TRP A 192 -7.94 3.03 19.89
C TRP A 192 -6.78 2.40 20.68
N ASN A 193 -7.09 1.51 21.63
CA ASN A 193 -6.09 0.79 22.41
C ASN A 193 -5.34 -0.24 21.55
N PHE A 194 -4.12 -0.56 21.97
CA PHE A 194 -3.29 -1.56 21.31
C PHE A 194 -3.69 -2.98 21.75
N PHE A 195 -3.94 -3.84 20.77
CA PHE A 195 -4.17 -5.27 20.97
C PHE A 195 -3.20 -6.05 20.09
N GLY A 196 -2.52 -7.04 20.69
CA GLY A 196 -1.66 -7.94 19.93
C GLY A 196 -2.45 -8.76 18.89
N PRO A 197 -1.80 -9.27 17.85
CA PRO A 197 -2.45 -9.90 16.69
C PRO A 197 -3.28 -11.16 17.01
N TYR A 198 -3.12 -11.74 18.20
CA TYR A 198 -3.82 -12.94 18.67
C TYR A 198 -4.69 -12.68 19.92
N LYS A 199 -4.86 -11.41 20.31
CA LYS A 199 -5.69 -11.05 21.47
C LYS A 199 -7.09 -10.68 21.01
N TYR A 200 -8.08 -11.42 21.49
CA TYR A 200 -9.49 -11.09 21.24
C TYR A 200 -9.85 -9.76 21.91
N TRP A 201 -10.60 -8.94 21.17
CA TRP A 201 -11.27 -7.76 21.69
C TRP A 201 -12.58 -7.58 20.92
N ASP A 202 -13.63 -7.19 21.63
CA ASP A 202 -14.92 -6.81 21.07
C ASP A 202 -15.36 -5.49 21.71
N VAL A 203 -16.06 -4.69 20.92
CA VAL A 203 -16.60 -3.37 21.26
C VAL A 203 -17.52 -3.47 22.48
N GLN A 204 -18.22 -4.60 22.64
CA GLN A 204 -19.18 -4.83 23.74
C GLN A 204 -18.53 -5.35 25.04
N THR A 205 -17.37 -6.01 24.99
CA THR A 205 -16.74 -6.66 26.17
C THR A 205 -15.93 -5.75 27.08
N THR A 206 -15.75 -4.45 26.76
CA THR A 206 -14.86 -3.55 27.54
C THR A 206 -15.61 -2.40 28.24
N SER A 207 -16.94 -2.48 28.36
CA SER A 207 -17.78 -1.50 29.07
C SER A 207 -18.19 -1.94 30.47
N THR A 208 -17.37 -2.76 31.14
CA THR A 208 -17.45 -3.10 32.57
C THR A 208 -16.07 -2.93 33.18
#